data_AF-A0A967JCT6-F1
#
_entry.id   AF-A0A967JCT6-F1
#
_cell.length_a   1.000
_cell.length_b   1.000
_cell.length_c   1.000
_cell.angle_alpha   90.00
_cell.angle_beta   90.00
_cell.angle_gamma   90.00
#
_symmetry.space_group_name_H-M   'P 1'
#
loop_
_entity.id
_entity.type
_entity.pdbx_description
1 polymer ?
#
loop_
_entity_poly.entity_id
_entity_poly.type
_entity_poly.pdbx_seq_one_letter_code
_entity_poly.pdbx_strand_id
1 'polypeptide(L)'
;MDATRAGQFTVNGGIFVDAVASGDVGPGGEVTGAGATETVRVSVQAASWVDATELEVWIDGELSETIPLGAGDGVLRFDQDVEVAVDSGGSWVVFHARGEMPLDPVHPGRMPFGVTQPIFFQP
;
A
#
# COMPACT_ATOMS: atom_id res chain seq x y z
N MET A 1 1.33 -2.67 -23.75
CA MET A 1 1.43 -1.27 -23.30
C MET A 1 2.54 -1.17 -22.27
N ASP A 2 3.13 0.01 -22.10
CA ASP A 2 4.22 0.25 -21.14
C ASP A 2 3.64 0.46 -19.73
N ALA A 3 3.80 -0.52 -18.85
CA ALA A 3 3.22 -0.54 -17.50
C ALA A 3 3.73 0.62 -16.63
N THR A 4 5.00 1.01 -16.80
CA THR A 4 5.59 2.13 -16.07
C THR A 4 4.93 3.45 -16.45
N ARG A 5 4.67 3.65 -17.75
CA ARG A 5 3.95 4.83 -18.23
C ARG A 5 2.50 4.88 -17.72
N ALA A 6 1.89 3.73 -17.49
CA ALA A 6 0.55 3.61 -16.93
C ALA A 6 0.50 3.73 -15.41
N GLY A 7 1.63 3.92 -14.72
CA GLY A 7 1.67 3.99 -13.26
C GLY A 7 1.51 2.64 -12.56
N GLN A 8 1.58 1.52 -13.30
CA GLN A 8 1.39 0.17 -12.76
C GLN A 8 2.67 -0.37 -12.12
N PHE A 9 3.08 0.28 -11.03
CA PHE A 9 4.26 -0.11 -10.28
C PHE A 9 4.13 0.27 -8.80
N THR A 10 5.01 -0.31 -8.00
CA THR A 10 5.21 0.04 -6.59
C THR A 10 6.68 0.40 -6.39
N VAL A 11 6.98 1.20 -5.37
CA VAL A 11 8.35 1.60 -5.03
C VAL A 11 8.66 1.08 -3.63
N ASN A 12 9.83 0.46 -3.45
CA ASN A 12 10.24 -0.04 -2.14
C ASN A 12 11.72 0.17 -1.85
N GLY A 13 12.02 0.27 -0.56
CA GLY A 13 13.34 0.18 0.03
C GLY A 13 13.37 -0.95 1.06
N GLY A 14 12.91 -2.15 0.71
CA GLY A 14 12.95 -3.33 1.58
C GLY A 14 11.61 -3.85 2.09
N ILE A 15 10.52 -3.10 1.91
CA ILE A 15 9.15 -3.55 2.21
C ILE A 15 8.34 -3.59 0.92
N PHE A 16 7.88 -4.77 0.53
CA PHE A 16 7.00 -4.95 -0.61
C PHE A 16 5.55 -4.72 -0.17
N VAL A 17 4.86 -3.82 -0.88
CA VAL A 17 3.43 -3.57 -0.69
C VAL A 17 2.75 -3.85 -2.01
N ASP A 18 1.69 -4.66 -1.97
CA ASP A 18 0.80 -4.91 -3.10
C ASP A 18 -0.64 -4.65 -2.67
N ALA A 19 -1.46 -4.19 -3.61
CA ALA A 19 -2.83 -3.79 -3.35
C ALA A 19 -3.72 -4.11 -4.56
N VAL A 20 -4.88 -4.73 -4.32
CA VAL A 20 -5.81 -5.12 -5.38
C VAL A 20 -7.22 -4.74 -4.95
N ALA A 21 -7.85 -3.86 -5.73
CA ALA A 21 -9.24 -3.45 -5.58
C ALA A 21 -10.17 -4.31 -6.43
N SER A 22 -11.46 -3.98 -6.43
CA SER A 22 -12.48 -4.68 -7.21
C SER A 22 -12.12 -4.75 -8.70
N GLY A 23 -12.40 -5.91 -9.32
CA GLY A 23 -12.07 -6.16 -10.72
C GLY A 23 -10.57 -6.37 -11.01
N ASP A 24 -9.78 -6.77 -9.99
CA ASP A 24 -8.33 -6.99 -10.08
C ASP A 24 -7.54 -5.71 -10.43
N VAL A 25 -8.09 -4.55 -10.07
CA VAL A 25 -7.45 -3.25 -10.30
C VAL A 25 -6.36 -3.02 -9.26
N GLY A 26 -5.11 -3.01 -9.71
CA GLY A 26 -3.95 -2.70 -8.88
C GLY A 26 -3.48 -1.24 -8.95
N PRO A 27 -2.32 -0.91 -8.37
CA PRO A 27 -1.75 0.44 -8.35
C PRO A 27 -1.65 1.05 -9.75
N GLY A 28 -1.96 2.34 -9.86
CA GLY A 28 -2.04 3.08 -11.12
C GLY A 28 -3.31 2.81 -11.94
N GLY A 29 -4.18 1.90 -11.50
CA GLY A 29 -5.45 1.59 -12.14
C GLY A 29 -6.63 2.38 -11.57
N GLU A 30 -7.77 2.26 -12.24
CA GLU A 30 -9.03 2.93 -11.89
C GLU A 30 -10.18 1.92 -11.78
N VAL A 31 -10.91 1.97 -10.67
CA VAL A 31 -12.18 1.28 -10.45
C VAL A 31 -13.31 2.22 -10.87
N THR A 32 -14.16 1.80 -11.80
CA THR A 32 -15.32 2.57 -12.28
C THR A 32 -16.61 2.05 -11.68
N GLY A 33 -17.54 2.93 -11.33
CA GLY A 33 -18.80 2.56 -10.67
C GLY A 33 -18.60 2.25 -9.18
N ALA A 34 -17.62 2.90 -8.55
CA ALA A 34 -17.28 2.69 -7.14
C ALA A 34 -18.43 3.10 -6.20
N GLY A 35 -18.65 2.32 -5.15
CA GLY A 35 -19.56 2.69 -4.07
C GLY A 35 -18.97 3.80 -3.19
N ALA A 36 -19.72 4.21 -2.16
CA ALA A 36 -19.22 5.14 -1.13
C ALA A 36 -18.11 4.52 -0.25
N THR A 37 -17.94 3.20 -0.33
CA THR A 37 -16.88 2.46 0.35
C THR A 37 -16.43 1.33 -0.57
N GLU A 38 -15.14 1.27 -0.84
CA GLU A 38 -14.52 0.21 -1.62
C GLU A 38 -13.59 -0.62 -0.73
N THR A 39 -13.46 -1.91 -1.05
CA THR A 39 -12.57 -2.82 -0.34
C THR A 39 -11.33 -3.06 -1.19
N VAL A 40 -10.16 -2.85 -0.59
CA VAL A 40 -8.88 -3.13 -1.22
C VAL A 40 -8.16 -4.21 -0.43
N ARG A 41 -7.82 -5.32 -1.07
CA ARG A 41 -6.95 -6.31 -0.44
C ARG A 41 -5.52 -5.82 -0.50
N VAL A 42 -4.88 -5.68 0.65
CA VAL A 42 -3.50 -5.20 0.76
C VAL A 42 -2.64 -6.31 1.35
N SER A 43 -1.49 -6.57 0.71
CA SER A 43 -0.47 -7.45 1.24
C SER A 43 0.84 -6.69 1.47
N VAL A 44 1.45 -6.91 2.62
CA VAL A 44 2.75 -6.34 2.98
C VAL A 44 3.71 -7.47 3.28
N GLN A 45 4.85 -7.45 2.62
CA GLN A 45 5.90 -8.46 2.75
C GLN A 45 7.25 -7.80 3.02
N ALA A 46 8.01 -8.36 3.95
CA ALA A 46 9.36 -7.91 4.25
C ALA A 46 10.20 -9.10 4.72
N ALA A 47 11.48 -9.15 4.34
CA ALA A 47 12.39 -10.14 4.88
C ALA A 47 12.41 -10.05 6.42
N SER A 48 12.65 -11.17 7.12
CA SER A 48 12.56 -11.22 8.59
C SER A 48 13.50 -10.25 9.32
N TRP A 49 14.62 -9.87 8.69
CA TRP A 49 15.57 -8.90 9.23
C TRP A 49 15.20 -7.44 8.95
N VAL A 50 14.26 -7.19 8.02
CA VAL A 50 13.76 -5.84 7.72
C VAL A 50 12.67 -5.50 8.73
N ASP A 51 12.79 -4.32 9.30
CA ASP A 51 11.78 -3.76 10.17
C ASP A 51 10.61 -3.21 9.34
N ALA A 52 9.40 -3.66 9.66
CA ALA A 52 8.16 -3.25 9.01
C ALA A 52 7.07 -3.27 10.09
N THR A 53 6.65 -2.08 10.51
CA THR A 53 5.87 -1.89 11.74
C THR A 53 4.49 -1.34 11.47
N GLU A 54 4.31 -0.55 10.42
CA GLU A 54 3.06 0.15 10.15
C GLU A 54 2.72 0.19 8.67
N LEU A 55 1.43 0.13 8.38
CA LEU A 55 0.81 0.44 7.10
C LEU A 55 -0.04 1.69 7.26
N GLU A 56 0.34 2.76 6.58
CA GLU A 56 -0.43 4.00 6.50
C GLU A 56 -1.32 3.97 5.26
N VAL A 57 -2.59 4.33 5.45
CA VAL A 57 -3.61 4.45 4.41
C VAL A 57 -3.85 5.93 4.17
N TRP A 58 -3.46 6.41 3.00
CA TRP A 58 -3.60 7.80 2.60
C TRP A 58 -4.72 7.92 1.56
N ILE A 59 -5.79 8.63 1.88
CA ILE A 59 -6.93 8.87 0.99
C ILE A 59 -6.91 10.35 0.61
N ASP A 60 -6.87 10.65 -0.68
CA ASP A 60 -6.86 12.01 -1.22
C ASP A 60 -5.77 12.93 -0.63
N GLY A 61 -4.66 12.33 -0.20
CA GLY A 61 -3.50 13.01 0.36
C GLY A 61 -3.57 13.27 1.86
N GLU A 62 -4.62 12.81 2.53
CA GLU A 62 -4.78 12.84 3.99
C GLU A 62 -4.56 11.45 4.59
N LEU A 63 -3.86 11.38 5.72
CA LEU A 63 -3.68 10.13 6.46
C LEU A 63 -5.03 9.74 7.09
N SER A 64 -5.65 8.70 6.54
CA SER A 64 -6.94 8.19 7.00
C SER A 64 -6.77 7.21 8.17
N GLU A 65 -5.81 6.29 8.05
CA GLU A 65 -5.58 5.25 9.05
C GLU A 65 -4.09 4.86 9.13
N THR A 66 -3.66 4.46 10.32
CA THR A 66 -2.38 3.77 10.54
C THR A 66 -2.66 2.41 11.15
N ILE A 67 -2.34 1.35 10.41
CA ILE A 67 -2.58 -0.04 10.78
C ILE A 67 -1.25 -0.64 11.26
N PRO A 68 -1.16 -1.13 12.51
CA PRO A 68 0.01 -1.86 12.96
C PRO A 68 0.21 -3.14 12.14
N LEU A 69 1.40 -3.32 11.58
CA LEU A 69 1.79 -4.57 10.95
C LEU A 69 2.07 -5.59 12.05
N GLY A 70 1.44 -6.76 11.94
CA GLY A 70 1.64 -7.82 12.92
C GLY A 70 3.09 -8.30 12.93
N ALA A 71 3.51 -8.88 14.06
CA ALA A 71 4.76 -9.62 14.19
C ALA A 71 4.71 -10.97 13.44
N GLY A 72 4.15 -10.97 12.23
CA GLY A 72 3.89 -12.16 11.43
C GLY A 72 5.14 -13.04 11.35
N ASP A 73 4.93 -14.33 11.52
CA ASP A 73 5.97 -15.33 11.81
C ASP A 73 6.88 -15.63 10.58
N GLY A 74 6.83 -14.79 9.54
CA GLY A 74 7.51 -14.99 8.26
C GLY A 74 7.62 -13.72 7.39
N VAL A 75 7.76 -13.91 6.08
CA VAL A 75 7.92 -12.83 5.10
C VAL A 75 6.65 -11.99 4.95
N LEU A 76 5.47 -12.59 5.15
CA LEU A 76 4.17 -11.92 5.10
C LEU A 76 3.88 -11.22 6.43
N ARG A 77 3.77 -9.89 6.40
CA ARG A 77 3.53 -9.03 7.58
C ARG A 77 2.07 -8.60 7.70
N PHE A 78 1.37 -8.55 6.58
CA PHE A 78 -0.03 -8.18 6.49
C PHE A 78 -0.64 -8.75 5.22
N ASP A 79 -1.89 -9.19 5.29
CA ASP A 79 -2.66 -9.69 4.14
C ASP A 79 -4.16 -9.65 4.48
N GLN A 80 -4.72 -8.44 4.46
CA GLN A 80 -6.10 -8.19 4.86
C GLN A 80 -6.76 -7.19 3.92
N ASP A 81 -8.07 -7.09 4.07
CA ASP A 81 -8.89 -6.16 3.34
C ASP A 81 -8.96 -4.83 4.12
N VAL A 82 -8.77 -3.71 3.42
CA VAL A 82 -8.83 -2.35 3.95
C VAL A 82 -10.01 -1.64 3.31
N GLU A 83 -10.86 -1.01 4.12
CA GLU A 83 -11.98 -0.21 3.64
C GLU A 83 -11.52 1.20 3.29
N VAL A 84 -11.88 1.66 2.09
CA VAL A 84 -11.55 2.99 1.58
C VAL A 84 -12.86 3.75 1.38
N ALA A 85 -13.01 4.87 2.10
CA ALA A 85 -14.12 5.79 1.88
C ALA A 85 -13.91 6.51 0.53
N VAL A 86 -14.96 6.57 -0.29
CA VAL A 86 -14.92 7.21 -1.61
C VAL A 86 -15.92 8.36 -1.63
N ASP A 87 -15.42 9.55 -1.92
CA ASP A 87 -16.25 10.73 -2.05
C ASP A 87 -17.10 10.69 -3.33
N SER A 88 -18.22 11.43 -3.32
CA SER A 88 -19.11 11.52 -4.49
C SER A 88 -18.48 12.08 -5.77
N GLY A 89 -17.31 12.73 -5.65
CA GLY A 89 -16.52 13.20 -6.79
C GLY A 89 -15.44 12.20 -7.26
N GLY A 90 -15.32 11.06 -6.58
CA GLY A 90 -14.21 10.12 -6.67
C GLY A 90 -13.10 10.42 -5.67
N SER A 91 -12.29 9.41 -5.41
CA SER A 91 -11.17 9.44 -4.47
C SER A 91 -10.02 8.59 -5.00
N TRP A 92 -8.84 8.74 -4.40
CA TRP A 92 -7.73 7.82 -4.63
C TRP A 92 -7.07 7.42 -3.32
N VAL A 93 -6.51 6.21 -3.29
CA VAL A 93 -5.80 5.67 -2.11
C VAL A 93 -4.35 5.34 -2.45
N VAL A 94 -3.44 5.65 -1.52
CA VAL A 94 -2.05 5.19 -1.51
C VAL A 94 -1.80 4.43 -0.20
N PHE A 95 -1.13 3.29 -0.33
CA PHE A 95 -0.66 2.50 0.80
C PHE A 95 0.83 2.71 0.99
N HIS A 96 1.22 3.10 2.20
CA HIS A 96 2.62 3.32 2.57
C HIS A 96 2.98 2.47 3.79
N ALA A 97 3.81 1.44 3.59
CA ALA A 97 4.37 0.66 4.69
C ALA A 97 5.72 1.22 5.10
N ARG A 98 5.98 1.31 6.40
CA ARG A 98 7.24 1.81 6.97
C ARG A 98 7.74 0.97 8.14
N GLY A 99 9.04 1.05 8.39
CA GLY A 99 9.66 0.62 9.64
C GLY A 99 10.25 1.79 10.42
N GLU A 100 10.67 1.52 11.64
CA GLU A 100 11.24 2.45 12.62
C GLU A 100 12.73 2.17 12.93
N MET A 101 13.24 1.01 12.50
CA MET A 101 14.65 0.68 12.58
C MET A 101 15.34 0.75 11.20
N PRO A 102 16.62 1.20 11.14
CA PRO A 102 17.34 1.27 9.89
C PRO A 102 17.72 -0.13 9.37
N LEU A 103 18.01 -0.21 8.07
CA LEU A 103 18.45 -1.43 7.35
C LEU A 103 19.92 -1.82 7.65
N ASP A 104 20.40 -1.54 8.85
CA ASP A 104 21.76 -1.83 9.27
C ASP A 104 21.98 -3.35 9.42
N PRO A 105 23.17 -3.89 9.09
CA PRO A 105 24.33 -3.21 8.51
C PRO A 105 24.31 -3.15 6.97
N VAL A 106 23.29 -3.70 6.32
CA VAL A 106 23.26 -3.92 4.86
C VAL A 106 23.13 -2.60 4.09
N HIS A 107 22.28 -1.69 4.55
CA HIS A 107 22.10 -0.35 4.00
C HIS A 107 22.13 0.70 5.13
N PRO A 108 23.33 1.09 5.60
CA PRO A 108 23.49 1.89 6.79
C PRO A 108 22.70 3.20 6.81
N GLY A 109 21.93 3.41 7.87
CA GLY A 109 21.14 4.64 8.12
C GLY A 109 19.97 4.85 7.16
N ARG A 110 19.60 3.86 6.34
CA ARG A 110 18.42 3.92 5.47
C ARG A 110 17.22 3.27 6.17
N MET A 111 16.09 3.98 6.17
CA MET A 111 14.84 3.46 6.71
C MET A 111 14.12 2.61 5.66
N PRO A 112 13.54 1.47 6.05
CA PRO A 112 12.75 0.64 5.15
C PRO A 112 11.38 1.26 4.89
N PHE A 113 10.94 1.15 3.64
CA PHE A 113 9.61 1.61 3.23
C PHE A 113 9.12 0.81 2.01
N GLY A 114 7.82 0.91 1.75
CA GLY A 114 7.15 0.45 0.55
C GLY A 114 5.94 1.33 0.28
N VAL A 115 5.73 1.74 -0.97
CA VAL A 115 4.63 2.63 -1.35
C VAL A 115 4.03 2.20 -2.68
N THR A 116 2.69 2.19 -2.74
CA THR A 116 1.96 1.95 -3.99
C THR A 116 1.82 3.23 -4.80
N GLN A 117 1.63 3.10 -6.11
CA GLN A 117 0.96 4.17 -6.85
C GLN A 117 -0.51 4.26 -6.44
N PRO A 118 -1.19 5.40 -6.68
CA PRO A 118 -2.59 5.54 -6.33
C PRO A 118 -3.47 4.52 -7.06
N ILE A 119 -4.47 3.97 -6.37
CA ILE A 119 -5.63 3.33 -7.00
C ILE A 119 -6.74 4.37 -7.01
N PHE A 120 -7.35 4.61 -8.17
CA PHE A 120 -8.41 5.60 -8.34
C PHE A 120 -9.78 4.94 -8.26
N PHE A 121 -10.74 5.63 -7.64
CA PHE A 121 -12.13 5.19 -7.52
C PHE A 121 -13.05 6.27 -8.11
N GLN A 122 -13.79 5.89 -9.13
CA GLN A 122 -14.74 6.76 -9.81
C GLN A 122 -16.17 6.22 -9.58
N PRO A 123 -17.06 6.98 -8.91
CA PRO A 123 -18.44 6.59 -8.66
C PRO A 123 -19.27 6.36 -9.93
#